data_AF-A0A950BEW5-F1
#
_entry.id   AF-A0A950BEW5-F1
#
_cell.length_a   1.000
_cell.length_b   1.000
_cell.length_c   1.000
_cell.angle_alpha   90.00
_cell.angle_beta   90.00
_cell.angle_gamma   90.00
#
_symmetry.space_group_name_H-M   'P 1'
#
loop_
_entity.id
_entity.type
_entity.pdbx_description
1 polymer ?
#
loop_
_entity_poly.entity_id
_entity_poly.type
_entity_poly.pdbx_seq_one_letter_code
_entity_poly.pdbx_strand_id
1 'polypeptide(L)'
;MTFFSVLLALIIEQLRALSPNNPVSALLQYHAESAAHGFDAGKQKHGVLAWLVVVVPWTLFVGLVYYILYEINFVLAFLWNVVVVYFTLGFRQFSHYFTDIHLALNNDDVPRAREILNEWTGLDTVDMPVSEIVRHTLIHAVVASHRHVFGVFFWFLIPIGPAGAVLYRIAEYLARSWSKPADDRTAAFSTFAQRAFFVIDWVPARLTSLG
;
A
#
# COMPACT_ATOMS: atom_id res chain seq x y z
N MET A 1 11.70 20.62 -2.33
CA MET A 1 11.22 19.73 -3.42
C MET A 1 10.22 18.70 -2.92
N THR A 2 10.53 17.91 -1.88
CA THR A 2 9.67 16.85 -1.34
C THR A 2 8.24 17.29 -1.00
N PHE A 3 8.06 18.38 -0.25
CA PHE A 3 6.72 18.91 0.08
C PHE A 3 5.89 19.26 -1.17
N PHE A 4 6.48 19.97 -2.13
CA PHE A 4 5.79 20.33 -3.38
C PHE A 4 5.51 19.11 -4.26
N SER A 5 6.38 18.09 -4.23
CA SER A 5 6.13 16.83 -4.95
C SER A 5 4.92 16.09 -4.37
N VAL A 6 4.83 16.05 -3.03
CA VAL A 6 3.69 15.49 -2.31
C VAL A 6 2.41 16.28 -2.60
N LEU A 7 2.46 17.61 -2.47
CA LEU A 7 1.31 18.47 -2.74
C LEU A 7 0.79 18.30 -4.17
N LEU A 8 1.70 18.29 -5.15
CA LEU A 8 1.32 18.12 -6.55
C LEU A 8 0.79 16.72 -6.83
N ALA A 9 1.40 15.67 -6.24
CA ALA A 9 0.89 14.31 -6.36
C ALA A 9 -0.53 14.17 -5.78
N LEU A 10 -0.80 14.78 -4.63
CA LEU A 10 -2.14 14.82 -4.03
C LEU A 10 -3.14 15.59 -4.89
N ILE A 11 -2.74 16.71 -5.50
CA ILE A 11 -3.60 17.45 -6.43
C ILE A 11 -3.91 16.59 -7.67
N ILE A 12 -2.91 15.92 -8.23
CA ILE A 12 -3.11 15.04 -9.40
C ILE A 12 -4.00 13.86 -9.03
N GLU A 13 -3.83 13.27 -7.84
CA GLU A 13 -4.68 12.19 -7.34
C GLU A 13 -6.14 12.64 -7.11
N GLN A 14 -6.34 13.89 -6.70
CA GLN A 14 -7.68 14.49 -6.64
C GLN A 14 -8.31 14.66 -8.02
N LEU A 15 -7.52 14.87 -9.07
CA LEU A 15 -8.02 15.00 -10.45
C LEU A 15 -8.24 13.64 -11.13
N ARG A 16 -7.39 12.65 -10.84
CA ARG A 16 -7.46 11.32 -11.44
C ARG A 16 -7.05 10.25 -10.43
N ALA A 17 -8.02 9.48 -9.97
CA ALA A 17 -7.74 8.29 -9.17
C ALA A 17 -6.93 7.29 -10.01
N LEU A 18 -5.83 6.77 -9.46
CA LEU A 18 -5.17 5.62 -10.04
C LEU A 18 -6.12 4.43 -10.00
N SER A 19 -6.32 3.76 -11.14
CA SER A 19 -7.05 2.50 -11.17
C SER A 19 -6.25 1.42 -10.41
N PRO A 20 -6.89 0.56 -9.61
CA PRO A 20 -6.24 -0.59 -8.96
C PRO A 20 -5.51 -1.51 -9.94
N ASN A 21 -5.99 -1.57 -11.20
CA ASN A 21 -5.43 -2.39 -12.28
C ASN A 21 -4.49 -1.57 -13.19
N ASN A 22 -3.43 -1.03 -12.61
CA ASN A 22 -2.40 -0.36 -13.39
C ASN A 22 -1.39 -1.39 -13.96
N PRO A 23 -0.88 -1.25 -15.19
CA PRO A 23 0.20 -2.10 -15.69
C PRO A 23 1.41 -2.19 -14.74
N VAL A 24 1.73 -1.12 -14.00
CA VAL A 24 2.82 -1.14 -13.00
C VAL A 24 2.49 -2.05 -11.82
N SER A 25 1.25 -2.01 -11.33
CA SER A 25 0.83 -2.92 -10.26
C SER A 25 0.76 -4.36 -10.75
N ALA A 26 0.25 -4.61 -11.96
CA ALA A 26 0.22 -5.94 -12.56
C ALA A 26 1.62 -6.54 -12.73
N LEU A 27 2.61 -5.74 -13.16
CA LEU A 27 3.98 -6.19 -13.33
C LEU A 27 4.66 -6.50 -11.98
N LEU A 28 4.36 -5.71 -10.94
CA LEU A 28 4.79 -6.02 -9.58
C LEU A 28 4.16 -7.33 -9.06
N GLN A 29 2.86 -7.53 -9.32
CA GLN A 29 2.11 -8.74 -8.94
C GLN A 29 2.73 -9.97 -9.59
N TYR A 30 2.98 -9.91 -10.90
CA TYR A 30 3.63 -11.00 -11.64
C TYR A 30 5.01 -11.35 -11.10
N HIS A 31 5.85 -10.34 -10.79
CA HIS A 31 7.16 -10.56 -10.18
C HIS A 31 7.05 -11.16 -8.78
N ALA A 32 6.10 -10.71 -7.96
CA ALA A 32 5.88 -11.23 -6.62
C ALA A 32 5.38 -12.67 -6.62
N GLU A 33 4.51 -13.03 -7.56
CA GLU A 33 4.02 -14.40 -7.73
C GLU A 33 5.11 -15.33 -8.29
N SER A 34 5.87 -14.87 -9.29
CA SER A 34 7.00 -15.63 -9.84
C SER A 34 8.07 -15.90 -8.78
N ALA A 35 8.37 -14.92 -7.93
CA ALA A 35 9.29 -15.09 -6.81
C ALA A 35 8.73 -16.03 -5.74
N ALA A 36 7.41 -15.98 -5.47
CA ALA A 36 6.79 -16.92 -4.56
C ALA A 36 6.90 -18.37 -5.09
N HIS A 37 6.52 -18.63 -6.34
CA HIS A 37 6.58 -19.97 -6.94
C HIS A 37 8.00 -20.50 -7.12
N GLY A 38 8.97 -19.64 -7.49
CA GLY A 38 10.35 -20.06 -7.72
C GLY A 38 11.15 -20.37 -6.45
N PHE A 39 10.77 -19.77 -5.32
CA PHE A 39 11.52 -19.90 -4.06
C PHE A 39 10.78 -20.66 -2.95
N ASP A 40 9.48 -20.97 -3.08
CA ASP A 40 8.75 -21.76 -2.08
C ASP A 40 9.02 -23.28 -2.21
N ALA A 41 10.30 -23.67 -2.04
CA ALA A 41 10.75 -25.06 -1.98
C ALA A 41 10.73 -25.63 -0.54
N GLY A 42 9.87 -25.11 0.35
CA GLY A 42 9.62 -25.69 1.68
C GLY A 42 10.64 -25.40 2.79
N LYS A 43 11.56 -24.42 2.66
CA LYS A 43 12.49 -24.03 3.73
C LYS A 43 12.40 -22.55 4.09
N GLN A 44 12.42 -22.24 5.41
CA GLN A 44 12.28 -20.86 5.94
C GLN A 44 13.28 -19.85 5.38
N LYS A 45 14.50 -20.28 5.03
CA LYS A 45 15.54 -19.40 4.48
C LYS A 45 15.19 -18.82 3.09
N HIS A 46 14.22 -19.42 2.38
CA HIS A 46 13.81 -18.94 1.07
C HIS A 46 12.85 -17.74 1.12
N GLY A 47 12.13 -17.53 2.24
CA GLY A 47 11.25 -16.37 2.39
C GLY A 47 12.00 -15.04 2.45
N VAL A 48 13.16 -15.00 3.11
CA VAL A 48 14.03 -13.82 3.13
C VAL A 48 14.56 -13.50 1.74
N LEU A 49 15.05 -14.51 1.04
CA LEU A 49 15.64 -14.36 -0.28
C LEU A 49 14.58 -13.90 -1.30
N ALA A 50 13.40 -14.52 -1.30
CA ALA A 50 12.29 -14.13 -2.17
C ALA A 50 11.85 -12.69 -1.92
N TRP A 51 11.73 -12.28 -0.65
CA TRP A 51 11.38 -10.90 -0.30
C TRP A 51 12.43 -9.92 -0.82
N LEU A 52 13.72 -10.21 -0.61
CA LEU A 52 14.81 -9.36 -1.11
C LEU A 52 14.84 -9.28 -2.64
N VAL A 53 14.63 -10.42 -3.33
CA VAL A 53 14.59 -10.47 -4.80
C VAL A 53 13.45 -9.64 -5.39
N VAL A 54 12.35 -9.45 -4.66
CA VAL A 54 11.27 -8.57 -5.11
C VAL A 54 11.52 -7.12 -4.69
N VAL A 55 11.88 -6.86 -3.43
CA VAL A 55 11.94 -5.48 -2.91
C VAL A 55 13.18 -4.73 -3.38
N VAL A 56 14.35 -5.37 -3.37
CA VAL A 56 15.63 -4.70 -3.64
C VAL A 56 15.73 -4.20 -5.07
N PRO A 57 15.42 -4.98 -6.14
CA PRO A 57 15.57 -4.49 -7.51
C PRO A 57 14.71 -3.27 -7.81
N TRP A 58 13.45 -3.26 -7.36
CA TRP A 58 12.56 -2.12 -7.57
C TRP A 58 12.99 -0.89 -6.78
N THR A 59 13.38 -1.08 -5.52
CA THR A 59 13.85 0.02 -4.66
C THR A 59 15.12 0.65 -5.23
N LEU A 60 16.09 -0.17 -5.64
CA LEU A 60 17.34 0.29 -6.23
C LEU A 60 17.13 0.94 -7.60
N PHE A 61 16.27 0.36 -8.45
CA PHE A 61 15.96 0.93 -9.76
C PHE A 61 15.40 2.36 -9.62
N VAL A 62 14.41 2.54 -8.73
CA VAL A 62 13.79 3.85 -8.51
C VAL A 62 14.77 4.85 -7.91
N GLY A 63 15.63 4.41 -6.98
CA GLY A 63 16.69 5.23 -6.41
C GLY A 63 17.76 5.64 -7.42
N LEU A 64 18.16 4.70 -8.29
CA LEU A 64 19.16 4.94 -9.34
C LEU A 64 18.64 5.92 -10.39
N VAL A 65 17.41 5.74 -10.86
CA VAL A 65 16.77 6.69 -11.78
C VAL A 65 16.70 8.08 -11.15
N TYR A 66 16.31 8.17 -9.88
CA TYR A 66 16.30 9.45 -9.17
C TYR A 66 17.70 10.11 -9.15
N TYR A 67 18.74 9.34 -8.80
CA TYR A 67 20.10 9.86 -8.74
C TYR A 67 20.61 10.36 -10.11
N ILE A 68 20.39 9.57 -11.18
CA ILE A 68 20.75 9.97 -12.55
C ILE A 68 20.01 11.23 -12.96
N LEU A 69 18.70 11.32 -12.70
CA LEU A 69 17.92 12.50 -13.05
C LEU A 69 18.33 13.73 -12.25
N TYR A 70 18.75 13.55 -10.99
CA TYR A 70 19.23 14.64 -10.15
C TYR A 70 20.53 15.26 -10.68
N GLU A 71 21.47 14.42 -11.14
CA GLU A 71 22.73 14.88 -11.77
C GLU A 71 22.47 15.61 -13.11
N ILE A 72 21.43 15.22 -13.86
CA ILE A 72 21.08 15.87 -15.13
C ILE A 72 20.37 17.20 -14.87
N ASN A 73 19.28 17.19 -14.10
CA ASN A 73 18.47 18.38 -13.82
C ASN A 73 17.57 18.17 -12.60
N PHE A 74 17.64 19.10 -11.65
CA PHE A 74 16.79 19.06 -10.45
C PHE A 74 15.28 18.99 -10.76
N VAL A 75 14.83 19.57 -11.88
CA VAL A 75 13.41 19.55 -12.30
C VAL A 75 12.99 18.13 -12.71
N LEU A 76 13.85 17.38 -13.38
CA LEU A 76 13.56 15.98 -13.75
C LEU A 76 13.47 15.10 -12.51
N ALA A 77 14.38 15.29 -11.54
CA ALA A 77 14.32 14.59 -10.26
C ALA A 77 13.04 14.94 -9.48
N PHE A 78 12.59 16.19 -9.53
CA PHE A 78 11.31 16.61 -8.96
C PHE A 78 10.12 15.92 -9.63
N LEU A 79 10.08 15.87 -10.97
CA LEU A 79 9.01 15.17 -11.70
C LEU A 79 8.99 13.68 -11.39
N TRP A 80 10.16 13.05 -11.29
CA TRP A 80 10.26 11.64 -10.88
C TRP A 80 9.70 11.39 -9.48
N ASN A 81 9.98 12.27 -8.52
CA ASN A 81 9.37 12.21 -7.19
C ASN A 81 7.84 12.29 -7.25
N VAL A 82 7.29 13.22 -8.04
CA VAL A 82 5.83 13.36 -8.21
C VAL A 82 5.24 12.08 -8.78
N VAL A 83 5.86 11.50 -9.81
CA VAL A 83 5.43 10.25 -10.43
C VAL A 83 5.46 9.11 -9.42
N VAL A 84 6.59 8.89 -8.75
CA VAL A 84 6.73 7.80 -7.77
C VAL A 84 5.71 7.94 -6.65
N VAL A 85 5.59 9.13 -6.06
CA VAL A 85 4.63 9.40 -4.98
C VAL A 85 3.21 9.15 -5.47
N TYR A 86 2.85 9.63 -6.66
CA TYR A 86 1.55 9.39 -7.26
C TYR A 86 1.24 7.88 -7.38
N PHE A 87 2.18 7.06 -7.86
CA PHE A 87 1.99 5.61 -7.96
C PHE A 87 1.99 4.88 -6.61
N THR A 88 2.68 5.41 -5.60
CA THR A 88 2.74 4.79 -4.26
C THR A 88 1.58 5.20 -3.36
N LEU A 89 1.02 6.40 -3.55
CA LEU A 89 -0.18 6.85 -2.87
C LEU A 89 -1.41 6.17 -3.47
N GLY A 90 -2.38 5.89 -2.61
CA GLY A 90 -3.66 5.27 -3.01
C GLY A 90 -4.84 5.85 -2.25
N PHE A 91 -4.75 7.12 -1.85
CA PHE A 91 -5.77 7.86 -1.11
C PHE A 91 -7.16 7.72 -1.72
N ARG A 92 -7.29 7.92 -3.03
CA ARG A 92 -8.61 7.97 -3.66
C ARG A 92 -9.29 6.61 -3.77
N GLN A 93 -8.52 5.52 -3.88
CA GLN A 93 -9.04 4.16 -4.02
C GLN A 93 -9.85 3.70 -2.80
N PHE A 94 -9.50 4.16 -1.58
CA PHE A 94 -10.21 3.76 -0.37
C PHE A 94 -11.24 4.80 0.12
N SER A 95 -11.08 6.08 -0.24
CA SER A 95 -11.98 7.15 0.21
C SER A 95 -13.43 7.01 -0.27
N HIS A 96 -13.64 6.35 -1.42
CA HIS A 96 -14.98 6.16 -2.00
C HIS A 96 -15.84 5.25 -1.13
N TYR A 97 -15.29 4.13 -0.65
CA TYR A 97 -15.99 3.21 0.25
C TYR A 97 -16.49 3.91 1.52
N PHE A 98 -15.66 4.75 2.14
CA PHE A 98 -16.09 5.54 3.30
C PHE A 98 -17.25 6.48 2.97
N THR A 99 -17.14 7.19 1.83
CA THR A 99 -18.16 8.14 1.38
C THR A 99 -19.48 7.43 1.06
N ASP A 100 -19.41 6.28 0.40
CA ASP A 100 -20.59 5.53 -0.01
C ASP A 100 -21.29 4.86 1.18
N ILE A 101 -20.54 4.34 2.15
CA ILE A 101 -21.09 3.83 3.41
C ILE A 101 -21.76 4.98 4.18
N HIS A 102 -21.11 6.14 4.27
CA HIS A 102 -21.68 7.31 4.93
C HIS A 102 -22.98 7.77 4.25
N LEU A 103 -23.01 7.83 2.92
CA LEU A 103 -24.22 8.19 2.15
C LEU A 103 -25.34 7.16 2.31
N ALA A 104 -25.02 5.87 2.28
CA ALA A 104 -25.99 4.80 2.48
C ALA A 104 -26.64 4.89 3.88
N LEU A 105 -25.83 5.06 4.92
CA LEU A 105 -26.32 5.25 6.29
C LEU A 105 -27.15 6.53 6.45
N ASN A 106 -26.75 7.63 5.80
CA ASN A 106 -27.50 8.89 5.83
C ASN A 106 -28.84 8.82 5.10
N ASN A 107 -29.00 7.86 4.18
CA ASN A 107 -30.25 7.58 3.46
C ASN A 107 -31.07 6.44 4.11
N ASP A 108 -30.72 6.02 5.33
CA ASP A 108 -31.32 4.89 6.06
C ASP A 108 -31.22 3.53 5.31
N ASP A 109 -30.33 3.42 4.32
CA ASP A 109 -30.08 2.20 3.55
C ASP A 109 -28.98 1.34 4.20
N VAL A 110 -29.34 0.72 5.32
CA VAL A 110 -28.46 -0.19 6.08
C VAL A 110 -28.03 -1.42 5.26
N PRO A 111 -28.91 -2.08 4.47
CA PRO A 111 -28.50 -3.18 3.60
C PRO A 111 -27.38 -2.79 2.64
N ARG A 112 -27.48 -1.62 2.00
CA ARG A 112 -26.44 -1.14 1.10
C ARG A 112 -25.13 -0.84 1.82
N ALA A 113 -25.19 -0.25 3.01
CA ALA A 113 -23.99 -0.02 3.82
C ALA A 113 -23.26 -1.32 4.19
N ARG A 114 -24.01 -2.42 4.46
CA ARG A 114 -23.44 -3.75 4.71
C ARG A 114 -22.76 -4.32 3.48
N GLU A 115 -23.41 -4.25 2.32
CA GLU A 115 -22.82 -4.72 1.05
C GLU A 115 -21.49 -4.03 0.76
N ILE A 116 -21.45 -2.70 0.88
CA ILE A 116 -20.24 -1.91 0.60
C ILE A 116 -19.14 -2.26 1.61
N LEU A 117 -19.48 -2.43 2.89
CA LEU A 117 -18.52 -2.83 3.92
C LEU A 117 -17.98 -4.25 3.68
N ASN A 118 -18.83 -5.18 3.26
CA ASN A 118 -18.42 -6.53 2.89
C ASN A 118 -17.45 -6.50 1.70
N GLU A 119 -17.80 -5.77 0.64
CA GLU A 119 -16.95 -5.62 -0.55
C GLU A 119 -15.57 -5.06 -0.19
N TRP A 120 -15.53 -4.06 0.69
CA TRP A 120 -14.29 -3.40 1.06
C TRP A 120 -13.40 -4.24 1.99
N THR A 121 -14.00 -4.93 2.97
CA THR A 121 -13.27 -5.56 4.09
C THR A 121 -13.21 -7.08 4.01
N GLY A 122 -14.10 -7.70 3.25
CA GLY A 122 -14.33 -9.14 3.21
C GLY A 122 -14.91 -9.73 4.50
N LEU A 123 -15.35 -8.88 5.44
CA LEU A 123 -15.99 -9.33 6.67
C LEU A 123 -17.42 -9.79 6.39
N ASP A 124 -17.88 -10.78 7.15
CA ASP A 124 -19.30 -11.12 7.18
C ASP A 124 -20.08 -9.97 7.84
N THR A 125 -21.01 -9.38 7.09
CA THR A 125 -21.82 -8.24 7.49
C THR A 125 -23.30 -8.58 7.60
N VAL A 126 -23.66 -9.87 7.50
CA VAL A 126 -25.04 -10.33 7.64
C VAL A 126 -25.55 -9.96 9.03
N ASP A 127 -26.73 -9.32 9.06
CA ASP A 127 -27.39 -8.83 10.28
C ASP A 127 -26.55 -7.89 11.18
N MET A 128 -25.44 -7.33 10.66
CA MET A 128 -24.56 -6.44 11.41
C MET A 128 -25.30 -5.14 11.81
N PRO A 129 -25.31 -4.76 13.09
CA PRO A 129 -25.94 -3.52 13.55
C PRO A 129 -25.19 -2.28 13.04
N VAL A 130 -25.89 -1.16 12.90
CA VAL A 130 -25.31 0.11 12.38
C VAL A 130 -24.07 0.55 13.17
N SER A 131 -24.09 0.38 14.49
CA SER A 131 -22.93 0.71 15.36
C SER A 131 -21.68 -0.08 14.99
N GLU A 132 -21.82 -1.35 14.62
CA GLU A 132 -20.71 -2.20 14.17
C GLU A 132 -20.25 -1.82 12.77
N ILE A 133 -21.19 -1.51 11.85
CA ILE A 133 -20.85 -1.01 10.51
C ILE A 133 -19.97 0.24 10.62
N VAL A 134 -20.39 1.23 11.42
CA VAL A 134 -19.64 2.47 11.65
C VAL A 134 -18.28 2.17 12.29
N ARG A 135 -18.24 1.32 13.30
CA ARG A 135 -17.00 0.94 13.98
C ARG A 135 -15.99 0.29 13.02
N HIS A 136 -16.42 -0.70 12.24
CA HIS A 136 -15.55 -1.39 11.28
C HIS A 136 -15.09 -0.46 10.16
N THR A 137 -16.00 0.39 9.66
CA THR A 137 -15.69 1.42 8.67
C THR A 137 -14.59 2.36 9.17
N LEU A 138 -14.70 2.87 10.40
CA LEU A 138 -13.71 3.78 10.98
C LEU A 138 -12.36 3.08 11.21
N ILE A 139 -12.36 1.87 11.77
CA ILE A 139 -11.13 1.09 11.98
C ILE A 139 -10.41 0.87 10.65
N HIS A 140 -11.13 0.43 9.62
CA HIS A 140 -10.54 0.21 8.30
C HIS A 140 -10.12 1.50 7.62
N ALA A 141 -10.87 2.59 7.75
CA ALA A 141 -10.50 3.90 7.20
C ALA A 141 -9.19 4.43 7.81
N VAL A 142 -9.01 4.29 9.13
CA VAL A 142 -7.78 4.70 9.82
C VAL A 142 -6.60 3.84 9.37
N VAL A 143 -6.74 2.51 9.32
CA VAL A 143 -5.67 1.62 8.85
C VAL A 143 -5.34 1.87 7.37
N ALA A 144 -6.35 2.08 6.53
CA ALA A 144 -6.16 2.37 5.12
C ALA A 144 -5.42 3.70 4.93
N SER A 145 -5.82 4.75 5.65
CA SER A 145 -5.16 6.06 5.64
C SER A 145 -3.70 5.95 6.09
N HIS A 146 -3.46 5.19 7.17
CA HIS A 146 -2.11 4.92 7.64
C HIS A 146 -1.23 4.27 6.55
N ARG A 147 -1.67 3.14 5.99
CA ARG A 147 -0.88 2.37 5.02
C ARG A 147 -0.75 3.02 3.65
N HIS A 148 -1.75 3.80 3.21
CA HIS A 148 -1.73 4.37 1.86
C HIS A 148 -1.20 5.80 1.80
N VAL A 149 -1.13 6.49 2.95
CA VAL A 149 -0.75 7.90 3.02
C VAL A 149 0.40 8.10 3.99
N PHE A 150 0.18 7.84 5.29
CA PHE A 150 1.16 8.21 6.32
C PHE A 150 2.44 7.37 6.24
N GLY A 151 2.35 6.06 6.05
CA GLY A 151 3.52 5.19 5.91
C GLY A 151 4.35 5.52 4.67
N VAL A 152 3.69 5.77 3.54
CA VAL A 152 4.32 6.21 2.29
C VAL A 152 5.02 7.56 2.48
N PHE A 153 4.35 8.54 3.09
CA PHE A 153 4.94 9.85 3.36
C PHE A 153 6.14 9.78 4.30
N PHE A 154 6.06 9.00 5.37
CA PHE A 154 7.17 8.84 6.30
C PHE A 154 8.44 8.35 5.58
N TRP A 155 8.34 7.26 4.81
CA TRP A 155 9.48 6.70 4.09
C TRP A 155 9.94 7.55 2.91
N PHE A 156 9.07 8.36 2.33
CA PHE A 156 9.42 9.36 1.32
C PHE A 156 10.21 10.56 1.89
N LEU A 157 9.87 11.00 3.11
CA LEU A 157 10.51 12.14 3.77
C LEU A 157 11.87 11.78 4.39
N ILE A 158 12.07 10.51 4.76
CA ILE A 158 13.40 9.99 5.13
C ILE A 158 14.37 10.20 3.95
N PRO A 159 15.67 10.44 4.17
CA PRO A 159 16.69 10.67 3.13
C PRO A 159 16.90 9.52 2.11
N ILE A 160 16.04 8.51 2.10
CA ILE A 160 15.93 7.48 1.06
C ILE A 160 15.07 8.00 -0.11
N GLY A 161 14.17 8.97 0.12
CA GLY A 161 13.40 9.65 -0.92
C GLY A 161 12.40 8.72 -1.65
N PRO A 162 12.31 8.79 -3.00
CA PRO A 162 11.32 8.02 -3.76
C PRO A 162 11.52 6.50 -3.64
N ALA A 163 12.75 6.05 -3.40
CA ALA A 163 13.04 4.63 -3.15
C ALA A 163 12.36 4.13 -1.86
N GLY A 164 12.25 4.98 -0.83
CA GLY A 164 11.62 4.61 0.45
C GLY A 164 10.11 4.41 0.30
N ALA A 165 9.45 5.27 -0.47
CA ALA A 165 8.02 5.13 -0.79
C ALA A 165 7.73 3.79 -1.48
N VAL A 166 8.58 3.40 -2.43
CA VAL A 166 8.46 2.14 -3.18
C VAL A 166 8.74 0.94 -2.28
N LEU A 167 9.79 1.00 -1.45
CA LEU A 167 10.10 -0.04 -0.48
C LEU A 167 8.90 -0.32 0.43
N TYR A 168 8.31 0.73 1.00
CA TYR A 168 7.15 0.60 1.87
C TYR A 168 5.96 -0.03 1.14
N ARG A 169 5.66 0.46 -0.08
CA ARG A 169 4.51 -0.01 -0.87
C ARG A 169 4.64 -1.47 -1.28
N ILE A 170 5.84 -1.89 -1.69
CA ILE A 170 6.13 -3.27 -2.06
C ILE A 170 6.05 -4.17 -0.82
N ALA A 171 6.63 -3.74 0.31
CA ALA A 171 6.58 -4.50 1.56
C ALA A 171 5.14 -4.73 2.04
N GLU A 172 4.28 -3.70 1.98
CA GLU A 172 2.85 -3.80 2.30
C GLU A 172 2.15 -4.80 1.37
N TYR A 173 2.40 -4.70 0.06
CA TYR A 173 1.80 -5.60 -0.92
C TYR A 173 2.23 -7.06 -0.70
N LEU A 174 3.51 -7.32 -0.41
CA LEU A 174 4.00 -8.68 -0.14
C LEU A 174 3.37 -9.23 1.14
N ALA A 175 3.33 -8.44 2.22
CA ALA A 175 2.73 -8.87 3.48
C ALA A 175 1.25 -9.26 3.34
N ARG A 176 0.49 -8.54 2.51
CA ARG A 176 -0.92 -8.81 2.22
C ARG A 176 -1.13 -9.94 1.21
N SER A 177 -0.34 -10.00 0.15
CA SER A 177 -0.52 -10.97 -0.93
C SER A 177 -0.06 -12.36 -0.51
N TRP A 178 1.06 -12.45 0.21
CA TRP A 178 1.64 -13.71 0.68
C TRP A 178 0.98 -14.24 1.96
N SER A 179 0.14 -13.44 2.64
CA SER A 179 -0.68 -13.91 3.75
C SER A 179 -1.94 -14.67 3.33
N LYS A 180 -2.37 -14.53 2.08
CA LYS A 180 -3.52 -15.28 1.57
C LYS A 180 -3.15 -16.77 1.46
N PRO A 181 -3.97 -17.69 2.03
CA PRO A 181 -3.75 -19.13 1.89
C PRO A 181 -3.68 -19.50 0.41
N ALA A 182 -2.63 -20.22 0.03
CA ALA A 182 -2.48 -20.82 -1.29
C ALA A 182 -1.85 -22.20 -1.10
N ASP A 183 -2.23 -23.17 -1.93
CA ASP A 183 -1.88 -24.59 -1.74
C ASP A 183 -0.37 -24.85 -1.63
N ASP A 184 0.45 -24.02 -2.30
CA ASP A 184 1.91 -24.19 -2.34
C ASP A 184 2.67 -23.26 -1.38
N ARG A 185 2.00 -22.52 -0.48
CA ARG A 185 2.67 -21.51 0.36
C ARG A 185 3.03 -22.00 1.76
N THR A 186 4.33 -21.96 2.08
CA THR A 186 4.80 -22.33 3.42
C THR A 186 4.45 -21.26 4.46
N ALA A 187 3.94 -21.65 5.64
CA ALA A 187 3.61 -20.71 6.74
C ALA A 187 4.79 -19.79 7.16
N ALA A 188 6.03 -20.29 7.06
CA ALA A 188 7.23 -19.52 7.36
C ALA A 188 7.46 -18.35 6.40
N PHE A 189 7.10 -18.51 5.13
CA PHE A 189 7.22 -17.51 4.08
C PHE A 189 6.28 -16.32 4.35
N SER A 190 5.01 -16.63 4.61
CA SER A 190 3.99 -15.65 5.03
C SER A 190 4.40 -14.93 6.31
N THR A 191 4.85 -15.67 7.32
CA THR A 191 5.29 -15.10 8.61
C THR A 191 6.45 -14.12 8.44
N PHE A 192 7.41 -14.41 7.56
CA PHE A 192 8.54 -13.51 7.32
C PHE A 192 8.10 -12.20 6.69
N ALA A 193 7.29 -12.24 5.63
CA ALA A 193 6.81 -11.02 4.96
C ALA A 193 5.99 -10.13 5.91
N GLN A 194 5.15 -10.73 6.74
CA GLN A 194 4.40 -10.01 7.78
C GLN A 194 5.32 -9.38 8.82
N ARG A 195 6.34 -10.11 9.30
CA ARG A 195 7.32 -9.57 10.26
C ARG A 195 8.16 -8.45 9.68
N ALA A 196 8.62 -8.60 8.43
CA ALA A 196 9.39 -7.57 7.73
C ALA A 196 8.58 -6.29 7.58
N PHE A 197 7.33 -6.39 7.13
CA PHE A 197 6.42 -5.25 7.07
C PHE A 197 6.15 -4.65 8.44
N PHE A 198 5.91 -5.46 9.48
CA PHE A 198 5.71 -4.96 10.84
C PHE A 198 6.88 -4.11 11.34
N VAL A 199 8.12 -4.50 11.06
CA VAL A 199 9.31 -3.71 11.43
C VAL A 199 9.38 -2.40 10.66
N ILE A 200 9.10 -2.43 9.35
CA ILE A 200 9.09 -1.25 8.48
C ILE A 200 7.97 -0.26 8.88
N ASP A 201 6.83 -0.79 9.32
CA ASP A 201 5.63 -0.04 9.68
C ASP A 201 5.63 0.44 11.14
N TRP A 202 6.51 -0.10 11.99
CA TRP A 202 6.52 0.19 13.42
C TRP A 202 6.70 1.67 13.76
N VAL A 203 7.63 2.35 13.09
CA VAL A 203 7.88 3.79 13.30
C VAL A 203 6.71 4.65 12.78
N PRO A 204 6.30 4.53 11.50
CA PRO A 204 5.20 5.36 11.00
C PRO A 204 3.88 5.10 11.72
N ALA A 205 3.60 3.87 12.17
CA ALA A 205 2.37 3.56 12.91
C ALA A 205 2.29 4.31 14.24
N ARG A 206 3.41 4.40 14.97
CA ARG A 206 3.48 5.17 16.22
C ARG A 206 3.36 6.66 15.99
N LEU A 207 3.99 7.18 14.94
CA LEU A 207 3.85 8.60 14.58
C LEU A 207 2.41 8.94 14.19
N THR A 208 1.73 8.03 13.49
CA THR A 208 0.31 8.20 13.13
C THR A 208 -0.60 8.15 14.36
N SER A 209 -0.23 7.40 15.41
CA SER A 209 -1.02 7.36 16.65
C SER A 209 -0.89 8.59 17.55
N LEU A 210 0.09 9.47 17.27
CA LEU A 210 0.36 10.67 18.08
C LEU A 210 -0.37 11.93 17.58
N GLY A 211 -1.00 11.88 16.40
CA GLY A 211 -1.72 13.01 15.79
C GLY A 211 -3.13 12.60 15.38
#